data_AF-A0A3A6HPU8-F1
#
_entry.id   AF-A0A3A6HPU8-F1
#
_cell.length_a   1.000
_cell.length_b   1.000
_cell.length_c   1.000
_cell.angle_alpha   90.00
_cell.angle_beta   90.00
_cell.angle_gamma   90.00
#
_symmetry.space_group_name_H-M   'P 1'
#
loop_
_entity.id
_entity.type
_entity.pdbx_description
1 polymer ?
#
loop_
_entity_poly.entity_id
_entity_poly.type
_entity_poly.pdbx_seq_one_letter_code
_entity_poly.pdbx_strand_id
1 'polypeptide(L)'
;MVIARYNGIDQWALHKHNRIEYAETVHHIIPTADNMALFFMDDNLIPVSRSSHDEIHRLYKKQNQAIQAELQEILKGNVVGGIGKV
;
A
#
# COMPACT_ATOMS: atom_id res chain seq x y z
N MET A 1 -4.55 2.41 14.43
CA MET A 1 -3.47 1.55 13.88
C MET A 1 -3.83 1.22 12.43
N VAL A 2 -2.94 1.50 11.47
CA VAL A 2 -3.23 1.40 10.02
C VAL A 2 -3.73 0.01 9.60
N ILE A 3 -3.11 -1.07 10.08
CA ILE A 3 -3.52 -2.46 9.77
C ILE A 3 -5.00 -2.71 10.13
N ALA A 4 -5.46 -2.24 11.30
CA ALA A 4 -6.84 -2.44 11.74
C ALA A 4 -7.86 -1.67 10.89
N ARG A 5 -7.49 -0.49 10.34
CA ARG A 5 -8.35 0.27 9.42
C ARG A 5 -8.69 -0.52 8.15
N TYR A 6 -7.78 -1.40 7.73
CA TYR A 6 -7.91 -2.21 6.53
C TYR A 6 -8.19 -3.69 6.83
N ASN A 7 -8.76 -4.00 8.00
CA ASN A 7 -9.12 -5.37 8.41
C ASN A 7 -7.98 -6.39 8.36
N GLY A 8 -6.72 -5.94 8.47
CA GLY A 8 -5.56 -6.81 8.34
C GLY A 8 -5.30 -7.34 6.93
N ILE A 9 -5.89 -6.72 5.90
CA ILE A 9 -5.75 -7.14 4.50
C ILE A 9 -4.61 -6.37 3.83
N ASP A 10 -3.75 -7.09 3.13
CA ASP A 10 -2.76 -6.53 2.22
C ASP A 10 -3.46 -5.78 1.06
N GLN A 11 -3.32 -4.46 1.06
CA GLN A 11 -3.96 -3.60 0.07
C GLN A 11 -3.30 -3.69 -1.31
N TRP A 12 -2.01 -4.00 -1.38
CA TRP A 12 -1.32 -4.20 -2.65
C TRP A 12 -1.75 -5.51 -3.31
N ALA A 13 -1.73 -6.62 -2.57
CA ALA A 13 -2.16 -7.91 -3.08
C ALA A 13 -3.63 -7.89 -3.54
N LEU A 14 -4.50 -7.22 -2.77
CA LEU A 14 -5.91 -7.07 -3.11
C LEU A 14 -6.11 -6.32 -4.43
N HIS A 15 -5.52 -5.14 -4.57
CA HIS A 15 -5.82 -4.27 -5.72
C HIS A 15 -4.98 -4.61 -6.96
N LYS A 16 -3.73 -5.03 -6.79
CA LYS A 16 -2.84 -5.34 -7.91
C LYS A 16 -3.08 -6.73 -8.48
N HIS A 17 -3.30 -7.70 -7.59
CA HIS A 17 -3.27 -9.11 -7.93
C HIS A 17 -4.60 -9.83 -7.70
N ASN A 18 -5.62 -9.13 -7.17
CA ASN A 18 -6.91 -9.71 -6.78
C ASN A 18 -6.75 -10.89 -5.82
N ARG A 19 -5.81 -10.78 -4.87
CA ARG A 19 -5.55 -11.80 -3.83
C ARG A 19 -5.83 -11.24 -2.44
N ILE A 20 -6.44 -12.05 -1.59
CA ILE A 20 -6.61 -11.73 -0.18
C ILE A 20 -5.44 -12.34 0.59
N GLU A 21 -4.57 -11.49 1.12
CA GLU A 21 -3.41 -11.87 1.92
C GLU A 21 -3.45 -11.10 3.26
N TYR A 22 -2.85 -11.67 4.30
CA TYR A 22 -2.73 -11.00 5.59
C TYR A 22 -1.63 -9.94 5.54
N ALA A 23 -1.93 -8.73 6.02
CA ALA A 23 -0.94 -7.67 6.18
C ALA A 23 -0.06 -7.94 7.40
N GLU A 24 1.24 -8.07 7.16
CA GLU A 24 2.23 -8.36 8.20
C GLU A 24 2.97 -7.10 8.65
N THR A 25 2.97 -6.06 7.82
CA THR A 25 3.67 -4.81 8.07
C THR A 25 2.96 -3.61 7.45
N VAL A 26 3.43 -2.42 7.79
CA VAL A 26 3.02 -1.15 7.17
C VAL A 26 4.18 -0.62 6.34
N HIS A 27 3.89 -0.30 5.07
CA HIS A 27 4.84 0.30 4.16
C HIS A 27 4.65 1.82 4.10
N HIS A 28 5.75 2.57 4.08
CA HIS A 28 5.74 4.01 3.82
C HIS A 28 5.79 4.24 2.31
N ILE A 29 4.77 4.85 1.73
CA ILE A 29 4.69 5.11 0.29
C ILE A 29 5.80 6.08 -0.15
N ILE A 30 5.92 7.21 0.55
CA ILE A 30 7.08 8.08 0.51
C ILE A 30 8.02 7.62 1.64
N PRO A 31 9.23 7.09 1.32
CA PRO A 31 10.18 6.66 2.32
C PRO A 31 10.55 7.77 3.30
N THR A 32 10.78 7.41 4.56
CA THR A 32 11.19 8.35 5.61
C THR A 32 12.47 9.12 5.25
N ALA A 33 13.39 8.48 4.52
CA ALA A 33 14.62 9.10 4.05
C ALA A 33 14.37 10.27 3.07
N ASP A 34 13.25 10.23 2.33
CA ASP A 34 12.88 11.25 1.37
C ASP A 34 12.07 12.38 2.03
N ASN A 35 11.20 12.05 2.99
CA ASN A 35 10.44 13.05 3.74
C ASN A 35 10.00 12.55 5.13
N MET A 36 10.71 12.98 6.18
CA MET A 36 10.41 12.61 7.56
C MET A 36 9.07 13.16 8.08
N ALA A 37 8.55 14.25 7.51
CA ALA A 37 7.28 14.83 7.95
C ALA A 37 6.10 13.88 7.69
N LEU A 38 6.26 12.91 6.77
CA LEU A 38 5.23 11.95 6.38
C LEU A 38 5.26 10.65 7.18
N PHE A 39 6.13 10.53 8.19
CA PHE A 39 6.34 9.26 8.92
C PHE A 39 5.06 8.73 9.59
N PHE A 40 4.28 9.61 10.22
CA PHE A 40 3.03 9.24 10.90
C PHE A 40 1.78 9.62 10.12
N MET A 41 1.94 10.05 8.86
CA MET A 41 0.81 10.48 8.06
C MET A 41 0.09 9.25 7.50
N ASP A 42 -1.16 9.07 7.88
CA ASP A 42 -1.96 7.90 7.51
C ASP A 42 -2.10 7.73 5.99
N ASP A 43 -2.12 8.83 5.23
CA ASP A 43 -2.15 8.84 3.77
C ASP A 43 -0.79 8.49 3.13
N ASN A 44 0.23 8.24 3.93
CA ASN A 44 1.54 7.76 3.50
C ASN A 44 1.81 6.32 3.94
N LEU A 45 0.86 5.67 4.61
CA LEU A 45 1.03 4.36 5.24
C LEU A 45 0.03 3.35 4.67
N ILE A 46 0.54 2.25 4.12
CA ILE A 46 -0.29 1.19 3.52
C ILE A 46 0.04 -0.18 4.12
N PRO A 47 -0.95 -0.96 4.59
CA PRO A 47 -0.71 -2.27 5.15
C PRO A 47 -0.53 -3.31 4.04
N VAL A 48 0.54 -4.10 4.13
CA VAL A 48 0.95 -5.08 3.12
C VAL A 48 1.54 -6.34 3.79
N SER A 49 1.51 -7.47 3.09
CA SER A 49 2.26 -8.67 3.46
C SER A 49 3.76 -8.44 3.24
N ARG A 50 4.61 -9.33 3.76
CA ARG A 50 6.05 -9.24 3.55
C ARG A 50 6.43 -9.40 2.08
N SER A 51 5.74 -10.28 1.35
CA SER A 51 5.99 -10.52 -0.07
C SER A 51 5.68 -9.29 -0.92
N SER A 52 4.56 -8.62 -0.64
CA SER A 52 4.16 -7.36 -1.28
C SER A 52 5.10 -6.21 -0.92
N HIS A 53 5.51 -6.10 0.35
CA HIS A 53 6.51 -5.12 0.77
C HIS A 53 7.79 -5.24 -0.05
N ASP A 54 8.31 -6.46 -0.21
CA ASP A 54 9.53 -6.71 -0.98
C ASP A 54 9.30 -6.50 -2.50
N GLU A 55 8.10 -6.76 -3.01
CA GLU A 55 7.71 -6.45 -4.40
C GLU A 55 7.73 -4.94 -4.67
N ILE A 56 7.09 -4.14 -3.81
CA ILE A 56 7.03 -2.68 -3.93
C ILE A 56 8.45 -2.10 -3.97
N HIS A 57 9.33 -2.52 -3.06
CA HIS A 57 10.74 -2.08 -3.06
C HIS A 57 11.49 -2.45 -4.36
N ARG A 58 11.21 -3.62 -4.95
CA ARG A 58 11.79 -4.00 -6.24
C ARG A 58 11.26 -3.11 -7.37
N LEU A 59 9.98 -2.74 -7.34
CA LEU A 59 9.36 -1.89 -8.35
C LEU A 59 9.82 -0.42 -8.22
N TYR A 60 10.04 0.09 -7.01
CA TYR A 60 10.57 1.44 -6.78
C TYR A 60 11.90 1.68 -7.49
N LYS A 61 12.77 0.67 -7.57
CA LYS A 61 14.05 0.76 -8.30
C LYS A 61 13.88 1.05 -9.80
N LYS A 62 12.70 0.75 -10.36
CA LYS A 62 12.41 0.92 -11.80
C LYS A 62 11.49 2.10 -12.06
N GLN A 63 10.46 2.28 -11.22
CA GLN A 63 9.33 3.18 -11.49
C GLN A 63 8.79 3.83 -10.20
N ASN A 64 9.67 4.40 -9.37
CA ASN A 64 9.30 4.91 -8.04
C ASN A 64 8.02 5.77 -8.03
N GLN A 65 8.01 6.87 -8.79
CA GLN A 65 6.89 7.82 -8.80
C GLN A 65 5.56 7.18 -9.27
N ALA A 66 5.61 6.27 -10.24
CA ALA A 66 4.40 5.61 -10.75
C ALA A 66 3.80 4.66 -9.71
N ILE A 67 4.64 3.88 -9.01
CA ILE A 67 4.17 2.96 -7.97
C ILE A 67 3.70 3.75 -6.73
N GLN A 68 4.37 4.83 -6.36
CA GLN A 68 3.90 5.73 -5.31
C GLN A 68 2.51 6.29 -5.63
N ALA A 69 2.29 6.74 -6.87
CA ALA A 69 0.97 7.20 -7.31
C ALA A 69 -0.08 6.08 -7.25
N GLU A 70 0.25 4.87 -7.70
CA GLU A 70 -0.66 3.71 -7.63
C GLU A 70 -1.06 3.39 -6.18
N LEU A 71 -0.11 3.35 -5.25
CA LEU A 71 -0.38 3.13 -3.83
C LEU A 71 -1.24 4.24 -3.22
N GLN A 72 -1.02 5.49 -3.60
CA GLN A 72 -1.85 6.63 -3.18
C GLN A 72 -3.29 6.50 -3.70
N GLU A 73 -3.49 6.05 -4.93
CA GLU A 73 -4.84 5.82 -5.47
C GLU A 73 -5.56 4.66 -4.75
N ILE A 74 -4.82 3.64 -4.32
CA ILE A 74 -5.38 2.58 -3.45
C ILE A 74 -5.88 3.17 -2.14
N LEU A 75 -5.09 4.03 -1.47
CA LEU A 75 -5.51 4.66 -0.20
C LEU A 75 -6.73 5.57 -0.36
N LYS A 76 -6.88 6.26 -1.50
CA LYS A 76 -8.04 7.10 -1.81
C LYS A 76 -9.31 6.29 -2.14
N GLY A 77 -9.20 4.98 -2.35
CA GLY A 77 -10.31 4.12 -2.78
C GLY A 77 -10.67 4.29 -4.26
N ASN A 78 -9.77 4.84 -5.06
CA ASN A 78 -9.98 5.08 -6.50
C ASN A 78 -9.65 3.84 -7.36
N VAL A 79 -8.99 2.83 -6.78
CA VAL A 79 -8.72 1.56 -7.45
C VAL A 79 -9.86 0.58 -7.15
N VAL A 80 -10.75 0.39 -8.13
CA VAL A 80 -11.88 -0.55 -8.04
C VAL A 80 -11.34 -1.98 -8.24
N GLY A 81 -10.85 -2.59 -7.17
CA GLY A 81 -10.61 -4.02 -7.08
C GLY A 81 -11.90 -4.77 -6.73
N GLY A 82 -12.69 -5.15 -7.73
CA GLY A 82 -13.38 -6.44 -7.77
C GLY A 82 -14.42 -6.85 -6.71
N ILE A 83 -14.87 -6.00 -5.78
CA ILE A 83 -16.08 -6.29 -4.99
C ILE A 83 -16.98 -5.06 -5.02
N GLY A 84 -18.06 -5.17 -5.79
CA GLY A 84 -19.08 -4.14 -5.88
C GLY A 84 -19.66 -3.83 -4.51
N LYS A 85 -19.97 -2.54 -4.29
CA LYS A 85 -20.90 -2.09 -3.25
C LYS A 85 -22.14 -2.99 -3.30
N VAL A 86 -22.35 -3.78 -2.25
CA VAL A 86 -23.67 -4.31 -1.88
C VAL A 86 -24.40 -3.28 -1.04
#